data_AF-A0A5B7GX78-F1
#
_entry.id   AF-A0A5B7GX78-F1
#
_cell.length_a   1.000
_cell.length_b   1.000
_cell.length_c   1.000
_cell.angle_alpha   90.00
_cell.angle_beta   90.00
_cell.angle_gamma   90.00
#
_symmetry.space_group_name_H-M   'P 1'
#
loop_
_entity.id
_entity.type
_entity.pdbx_description
1 polymer ?
#
loop_
_entity_poly.entity_id
_entity_poly.type
_entity_poly.pdbx_seq_one_letter_code
_entity_poly.pdbx_strand_id
1 'polypeptide(L)'
;MWAAHYLHHSCEDLNTAVAARISITMLPFKWMYYIPLAFLGVPPPLYIFHSHLNLMSTVWTHSSLWPKMHKILPVLGHFIEFVFVTPSHHRVHHGTVRAAPCLACLSLCL
;
A
#
# COMPACT_ATOMS: atom_id res chain seq x y z
N MET A 1 1.76 2.77 16.03
CA MET A 1 2.04 2.52 14.59
C MET A 1 2.46 1.08 14.32
N TRP A 2 3.44 0.51 15.04
CA TRP A 2 3.89 -0.88 14.77
C TRP A 2 2.77 -1.92 14.86
N ALA A 3 1.95 -1.94 15.92
CA ALA A 3 0.84 -2.92 16.04
C ALA A 3 -0.14 -2.88 14.85
N ALA A 4 -0.40 -1.69 14.31
CA ALA A 4 -1.25 -1.47 13.14
C ALA A 4 -0.59 -1.86 11.81
N HIS A 5 0.74 -1.85 11.78
CA HIS A 5 1.55 -2.14 10.60
C HIS A 5 2.11 -3.57 10.61
N TYR A 6 2.13 -4.23 11.76
CA TYR A 6 2.64 -5.59 11.91
C TYR A 6 1.84 -6.59 11.06
N LEU A 7 0.51 -6.45 11.02
CA LEU A 7 -0.37 -7.25 10.16
C LEU A 7 -0.06 -7.11 8.65
N HIS A 8 0.49 -5.96 8.27
CA HIS A 8 0.94 -5.70 6.92
C HIS A 8 2.25 -6.42 6.61
N HIS A 9 3.15 -6.50 7.60
CA HIS A 9 4.43 -7.20 7.52
C HIS A 9 4.39 -8.69 7.83
N SER A 10 3.29 -9.21 8.36
CA SER A 10 3.18 -10.61 8.78
C SER A 10 3.00 -11.60 7.63
N CYS A 11 2.81 -11.12 6.39
CA CYS A 11 2.67 -11.99 5.22
C CYS A 11 4.04 -12.24 4.56
N GLU A 12 4.36 -13.51 4.31
CA GLU A 12 5.57 -13.90 3.58
C GLU A 12 5.52 -13.54 2.08
N ASP A 13 4.31 -13.36 1.53
CA ASP A 13 4.08 -13.04 0.13
C ASP A 13 3.61 -11.60 -0.07
N LEU A 14 4.22 -10.90 -1.03
CA LEU A 14 3.81 -9.55 -1.41
C LEU A 14 2.69 -9.62 -2.46
N ASN A 15 1.48 -9.23 -2.09
CA ASN A 15 0.35 -9.13 -3.01
C ASN A 15 -0.57 -7.94 -2.68
N THR A 16 -1.41 -7.57 -3.66
CA THR A 16 -2.32 -6.42 -3.57
C THR A 16 -3.42 -6.59 -2.51
N ALA A 17 -3.76 -7.82 -2.14
CA ALA A 17 -4.74 -8.09 -1.09
C ALA A 17 -4.18 -7.80 0.31
N VAL A 18 -2.86 -7.94 0.53
CA VAL A 18 -2.19 -7.49 1.76
C VAL A 18 -2.19 -5.96 1.84
N ALA A 19 -1.92 -5.27 0.74
CA ALA A 19 -1.99 -3.81 0.66
C ALA A 19 -3.37 -3.21 0.97
N ALA A 20 -4.44 -3.92 0.60
CA ALA A 20 -5.80 -3.47 0.86
C ALA A 20 -6.25 -3.66 2.33
N ARG A 21 -5.42 -4.28 3.18
CA ARG A 21 -5.74 -4.48 4.60
C ARG A 21 -5.63 -3.17 5.35
N ILE A 22 -6.78 -2.62 5.71
CA ILE A 22 -6.86 -1.52 6.67
C ILE A 22 -6.98 -2.17 8.05
N SER A 23 -5.93 -2.05 8.88
CA SER A 23 -6.05 -2.49 10.27
C SER A 23 -7.16 -1.69 10.96
N ILE A 24 -8.05 -2.35 11.69
CA ILE A 24 -9.09 -1.69 12.49
C ILE A 24 -8.45 -0.73 13.51
N THR A 25 -7.25 -1.05 13.98
CA THR A 25 -6.48 -0.18 14.86
C THR A 25 -6.04 1.14 14.22
N MET A 26 -6.10 1.28 12.88
CA MET A 26 -5.85 2.54 12.15
C MET A 26 -7.08 3.45 12.02
N LEU A 27 -8.30 2.91 12.16
CA LEU A 27 -9.54 3.70 12.06
C LEU A 27 -9.56 4.93 12.99
N PRO A 28 -9.21 4.85 14.29
CA PRO A 28 -9.22 6.01 15.17
C PRO A 28 -8.17 7.07 14.78
N PHE A 29 -7.07 6.68 14.15
CA PHE A 29 -6.03 7.62 13.71
C PHE A 29 -6.42 8.40 12.44
N LYS A 30 -7.30 7.86 11.59
CA LYS A 30 -7.78 8.58 10.39
C LYS A 30 -8.42 9.93 10.74
N TRP A 31 -9.23 9.98 11.80
CA TRP A 31 -9.94 11.19 12.22
C TRP A 31 -9.00 12.31 12.69
N MET A 32 -7.85 11.96 13.27
CA MET A 32 -6.86 12.94 13.76
C MET A 32 -6.26 13.78 12.64
N TYR A 33 -6.05 13.20 11.46
CA TYR A 33 -5.61 13.93 10.27
C TYR A 33 -6.76 14.66 9.57
N TYR A 34 -7.98 14.22 9.81
CA TYR A 34 -9.15 14.70 9.09
C TYR A 34 -9.82 15.91 9.73
N ILE A 35 -9.83 15.98 11.05
CA ILE A 35 -10.36 17.12 11.81
C ILE A 35 -9.66 18.44 11.42
N PRO A 36 -8.33 18.52 11.36
CA PRO A 36 -7.64 19.73 10.90
C PRO A 36 -8.03 20.14 9.47
N LEU A 37 -8.16 19.20 8.55
CA LEU A 37 -8.57 19.48 7.17
C LEU A 37 -10.01 20.02 7.08
N ALA A 38 -10.91 19.53 7.95
CA ALA A 38 -12.26 20.06 8.05
C ALA A 38 -12.27 21.51 8.55
N PHE A 39 -11.44 21.86 9.54
CA PHE A 39 -11.30 23.25 10.02
C PHE A 39 -10.68 24.19 8.98
N LEU A 40 -9.84 23.67 8.10
CA LEU A 40 -9.28 24.41 6.95
C LEU A 40 -10.27 24.57 5.79
N GLY A 41 -11.50 24.04 5.91
CA GLY A 41 -12.54 24.17 4.90
C GLY A 41 -12.36 23.26 3.69
N VAL A 42 -11.59 22.18 3.80
CA VAL A 42 -11.39 21.24 2.69
C VAL A 42 -12.71 20.54 2.37
N PRO A 43 -13.20 20.60 1.11
CA PRO A 43 -14.48 20.01 0.74
C PRO A 43 -14.40 18.47 0.78
N PRO A 44 -15.45 17.76 1.27
CA PRO A 44 -15.44 16.30 1.39
C PRO A 44 -15.07 15.53 0.11
N PRO A 45 -15.48 15.93 -1.11
CA PRO A 45 -15.07 15.25 -2.33
C PRO A 45 -13.56 15.21 -2.56
N LEU A 46 -12.83 16.28 -2.21
CA LEU A 46 -11.38 16.35 -2.40
C LEU A 46 -10.65 15.37 -1.49
N TYR A 47 -11.15 15.20 -0.28
CA TYR A 47 -10.66 14.16 0.62
C TYR A 47 -10.90 12.78 0.08
N ILE A 48 -12.14 12.48 -0.34
CA ILE A 48 -12.47 11.15 -0.84
C ILE A 48 -11.53 10.82 -2.00
N PHE A 49 -11.35 11.74 -2.92
CA PHE A 49 -10.39 11.62 -4.01
C PHE A 49 -8.96 11.34 -3.51
N HIS A 50 -8.43 12.17 -2.61
CA HIS A 50 -7.09 11.97 -2.04
C HIS A 50 -6.94 10.61 -1.34
N SER A 51 -7.95 10.19 -0.58
CA SER A 51 -7.95 8.91 0.13
C SER A 51 -7.89 7.71 -0.82
N HIS A 52 -8.55 7.82 -1.98
CA HIS A 52 -8.48 6.81 -3.04
C HIS A 52 -7.10 6.80 -3.71
N LEU A 53 -6.49 7.96 -3.96
CA LEU A 53 -5.11 8.03 -4.45
C LEU A 53 -4.12 7.39 -3.48
N ASN A 54 -4.31 7.62 -2.18
CA ASN A 54 -3.49 7.01 -1.15
C ASN A 54 -3.65 5.49 -1.11
N LEU A 55 -4.89 4.99 -1.20
CA LEU A 55 -5.15 3.56 -1.31
C LEU A 55 -4.51 2.96 -2.58
N MET A 56 -4.65 3.64 -3.73
CA MET A 56 -4.01 3.23 -4.99
C MET A 56 -2.49 3.16 -4.85
N SER A 57 -1.87 4.13 -4.15
CA SER A 57 -0.43 4.12 -3.91
C SER A 57 0.02 2.92 -3.05
N THR A 58 -0.79 2.50 -2.08
CA THR A 58 -0.51 1.33 -1.23
C THR A 58 -0.67 0.03 -2.01
N VAL A 59 -1.72 -0.08 -2.83
CA VAL A 59 -1.93 -1.22 -3.73
C VAL A 59 -0.82 -1.30 -4.78
N TRP A 60 -0.40 -0.15 -5.32
CA TRP A 60 0.68 -0.05 -6.29
C TRP A 60 1.98 -0.66 -5.77
N THR A 61 2.41 -0.31 -4.56
CA THR A 61 3.67 -0.82 -3.96
C THR A 61 3.64 -2.31 -3.64
N HIS A 62 2.47 -2.96 -3.70
CA HIS A 62 2.31 -4.42 -3.51
C HIS A 62 1.89 -5.14 -4.78
N SER A 63 2.01 -4.46 -5.93
CA SER A 63 1.70 -5.05 -7.22
C SER A 63 2.75 -6.11 -7.60
N SER A 64 2.27 -7.32 -7.87
CA SER A 64 3.08 -8.41 -8.44
C SER A 64 3.33 -8.25 -9.95
N LEU A 65 2.70 -7.25 -10.59
CA LEU A 65 2.83 -6.99 -12.03
C LEU A 65 4.07 -6.15 -12.37
N TRP A 66 4.45 -5.21 -11.50
CA TRP A 66 5.59 -4.32 -11.71
C TRP A 66 6.90 -5.06 -12.07
N PRO A 67 7.30 -6.15 -11.38
CA PRO A 67 8.57 -6.81 -11.66
C PRO A 67 8.59 -7.49 -13.03
N LYS A 68 7.42 -7.88 -13.56
CA LYS A 68 7.29 -8.40 -14.93
C LYS A 68 7.39 -7.28 -15.95
N MET A 69 6.73 -6.15 -15.69
CA MET A 69 6.74 -4.99 -16.58
C MET A 69 8.13 -4.34 -16.68
N HIS A 70 8.85 -4.21 -15.57
CA HIS A 70 10.23 -3.72 -15.55
C HIS A 70 11.11 -4.56 -16.50
N LYS A 71 10.96 -5.89 -16.50
CA LYS A 71 11.73 -6.79 -17.38
C LYS A 71 11.39 -6.62 -18.86
N ILE A 72 10.14 -6.30 -19.19
CA ILE A 72 9.68 -6.11 -20.58
C ILE A 72 10.14 -4.76 -21.14
N LEU A 73 10.10 -3.70 -20.32
CA LEU A 73 10.46 -2.33 -20.69
C LEU A 73 11.47 -1.77 -19.69
N PRO A 74 12.76 -2.14 -19.79
CA PRO A 74 13.75 -1.82 -18.77
C PRO A 74 13.99 -0.31 -18.63
N VAL A 75 14.11 0.44 -19.73
CA VAL A 75 14.37 1.89 -19.67
C VAL A 75 13.25 2.63 -18.92
N LEU A 76 11.99 2.30 -19.23
CA LEU A 76 10.83 2.88 -18.54
C LEU A 76 10.73 2.39 -17.08
N GLY A 77 11.04 1.13 -16.82
CA GLY A 77 11.10 0.55 -15.48
C GLY A 77 12.09 1.28 -14.57
N HIS A 78 13.31 1.54 -15.05
CA HIS A 78 14.33 2.26 -14.29
C HIS A 78 13.94 3.73 -14.04
N PHE A 79 13.32 4.40 -15.02
CA PHE A 79 12.83 5.77 -14.84
C PHE A 79 11.76 5.86 -13.75
N ILE A 80 10.79 4.94 -13.76
CA ILE A 80 9.72 4.91 -12.76
C ILE A 80 10.28 4.53 -11.37
N GLU A 81 11.25 3.61 -11.29
CA GLU A 81 11.93 3.31 -10.03
C GLU A 81 12.71 4.52 -9.49
N PHE A 82 13.26 5.35 -10.35
CA PHE A 82 13.94 6.57 -9.91
C PHE A 82 12.99 7.62 -9.32
N VAL A 83 11.77 7.74 -9.85
CA VAL A 83 10.81 8.80 -9.48
C VAL A 83 9.80 8.34 -8.41
N PHE A 84 9.40 7.07 -8.42
CA PHE A 84 8.33 6.54 -7.57
C PHE A 84 8.81 5.39 -6.68
N VAL A 85 8.17 5.24 -5.52
CA VAL A 85 8.29 4.00 -4.73
C VAL A 85 7.57 2.88 -5.50
N THR A 86 8.31 1.83 -5.83
CA THR A 86 7.81 0.70 -6.60
C THR A 86 7.73 -0.56 -5.74
N PRO A 87 7.06 -1.62 -6.21
CA PRO A 87 7.12 -2.93 -5.59
C PRO A 87 8.52 -3.51 -5.42
N SER A 88 9.50 -3.07 -6.21
CA SER A 88 10.90 -3.47 -6.02
C SER A 88 11.46 -2.85 -4.73
N HIS A 89 11.27 -1.54 -4.53
CA HIS A 89 11.69 -0.84 -3.31
C HIS A 89 10.95 -1.36 -2.07
N HIS A 90 9.65 -1.56 -2.19
CA HIS A 90 8.82 -1.96 -1.06
C HIS A 90 9.08 -3.41 -0.62
N ARG A 91 9.51 -4.30 -1.53
CA ARG A 91 9.96 -5.65 -1.17
C ARG A 91 11.20 -5.66 -0.30
N VAL A 92 12.14 -4.74 -0.53
CA VAL A 92 13.32 -4.59 0.33
C VAL A 92 12.90 -4.22 1.75
N HIS A 93 11.93 -3.31 1.89
CA HIS A 93 11.35 -2.95 3.19
C HIS A 93 10.67 -4.14 3.89
N HIS A 94 9.95 -4.99 3.15
CA HIS A 94 9.32 -6.19 3.71
C HIS A 94 10.29 -7.35 3.98
N GLY A 95 11.46 -7.37 3.34
CA GLY A 95 12.35 -8.54 3.35
C GLY A 95 11.76 -9.76 2.61
N THR A 96 10.78 -9.57 1.72
CA THR A 96 10.08 -10.67 1.02
C THR A 96 10.49 -10.80 -0.45
N VAL A 97 10.72 -12.04 -0.89
CA VAL A 97 11.24 -12.36 -2.24
C VAL A 97 10.13 -12.91 -3.16
N ARG A 98 9.04 -13.43 -2.59
CA ARG A 98 7.98 -14.14 -3.33
C ARG A 98 6.79 -13.23 -3.66
N ALA A 99 6.39 -13.29 -4.93
CA ALA A 99 5.15 -12.69 -5.43
C ALA A 99 4.16 -13.83 -5.74
N ALA A 100 3.38 -14.24 -4.74
CA ALA A 100 2.36 -15.29 -4.87
C ALA A 100 0.99 -14.83 -4.34
N PRO A 101 -0.12 -15.37 -4.87
CA PRO A 101 -1.45 -15.11 -4.33
C PRO A 101 -1.60 -15.81 -2.97
N CYS A 102 -1.72 -15.03 -1.90
CA CYS A 102 -1.91 -15.57 -0.56
C CYS A 102 -3.39 -15.96 -0.36
N LEU A 103 -3.71 -17.23 -0.60
CA LEU A 103 -5.05 -17.80 -0.29
C LEU A 103 -5.23 -18.10 1.21
N ALA A 104 -4.15 -18.23 1.98
CA ALA A 104 -4.19 -18.72 3.36
C ALA A 104 -4.44 -17.64 4.43
N CYS A 105 -4.33 -16.35 4.10
CA CYS A 105 -4.33 -15.29 5.12
C CYS A 105 -5.68 -14.56 5.26
N LEU A 106 -6.76 -15.03 4.65
CA LEU A 106 -8.12 -14.46 4.83
C LEU A 106 -8.69 -14.68 6.25
N SER A 107 -8.07 -15.58 7.04
CA SER A 107 -8.57 -15.99 8.36
C SER A 107 -8.31 -14.99 9.51
N LEU A 108 -7.43 -13.99 9.32
CA LEU A 108 -6.97 -13.10 10.40
C LEU A 108 -7.42 -11.64 10.24
N CYS A 109 -8.57 -11.39 9.59
CA CYS A 109 -9.13 -10.05 9.41
C CYS A 109 -9.97 -9.55 10.61
N LEU A 110 -9.70 -10.02 11.83
CA LEU A 110 -10.31 -9.53 13.09
C LEU A 110 -9.26 -8.82 13.95
#